data_AF-A0A0P7ZM75-F1
#
_entry.id   AF-A0A0P7ZM75-F1
#
_cell.length_a   1.000
_cell.length_b   1.000
_cell.length_c   1.000
_cell.angle_alpha   90.00
_cell.angle_beta   90.00
_cell.angle_gamma   90.00
#
_symmetry.space_group_name_H-M   'P 1'
#
loop_
_entity.id
_entity.type
_entity.pdbx_description
1 polymer ?
#
loop_
_entity_poly.entity_id
_entity_poly.type
_entity_poly.pdbx_seq_one_letter_code
_entity_poly.pdbx_strand_id
1 'polypeptide(L)'
;MMPVDTKAVAKFPLVLPALKSHNSQPMNHNPDDLIMLFNDLFRESFRTILVRGSTEPEYLPFSEPDGFAQVVFAHGFFASALHEIAHWCIAGEQRRKLHDYGYWYCPDGRSPEQQQAFEQVEIKPQAIEWLFSLAAGSCFHISVDNLAGDGAADERAFRRHVCDQSAHFLAVGLPPRAQQFFDVLTSFYGSADRIRDAWYHDRARLLRAEPEHDPSRITETL
;
A
#
# COMPACT_ATOMS: atom_id res chain seq x y z
N MET A 1 -34.24 10.94 -23.89
CA MET A 1 -33.92 11.08 -22.46
C MET A 1 -34.00 9.68 -21.87
N MET A 2 -32.88 8.97 -21.82
CA MET A 2 -32.79 7.64 -21.21
C MET A 2 -32.37 7.78 -19.75
N PRO A 3 -32.86 6.96 -18.81
CA PRO A 3 -32.44 7.02 -17.42
C PRO A 3 -30.97 6.60 -17.30
N VAL A 4 -30.16 7.38 -16.59
CA VAL A 4 -28.86 6.94 -16.10
C VAL A 4 -29.15 6.01 -14.93
N ASP A 5 -28.92 4.70 -15.11
CA ASP A 5 -29.15 3.69 -14.07
C ASP A 5 -27.99 3.76 -13.05
N THR A 6 -28.09 4.71 -12.10
CA THR A 6 -27.13 4.92 -10.99
C THR A 6 -27.22 3.77 -9.98
N LYS A 7 -26.74 2.60 -10.38
CA LYS A 7 -26.36 1.54 -9.45
C LYS A 7 -24.90 1.75 -9.06
N ALA A 8 -24.69 2.32 -7.88
CA ALA A 8 -23.39 2.27 -7.22
C ALA A 8 -23.02 0.80 -7.01
N VAL A 9 -21.91 0.36 -7.62
CA VAL A 9 -21.36 -0.99 -7.47
C VAL A 9 -20.25 -0.91 -6.43
N ALA A 10 -20.37 -1.68 -5.35
CA ALA A 10 -19.41 -1.72 -4.24
C ALA A 10 -18.05 -2.32 -4.67
N LYS A 11 -16.94 -1.88 -4.04
CA LYS A 11 -15.55 -2.17 -4.45
C LYS A 11 -15.00 -3.49 -3.92
N PHE A 12 -15.57 -4.04 -2.85
CA PHE A 12 -14.91 -5.02 -1.98
C PHE A 12 -13.57 -4.50 -1.39
N PRO A 13 -13.04 -5.12 -0.32
CA PRO A 13 -11.79 -4.70 0.28
C PRO A 13 -10.56 -5.36 -0.36
N LEU A 14 -9.44 -4.63 -0.37
CA LEU A 14 -8.07 -5.18 -0.46
C LEU A 14 -7.91 -6.24 0.63
N VAL A 15 -7.87 -7.53 0.25
CA VAL A 15 -7.83 -8.63 1.22
C VAL A 15 -6.40 -8.85 1.69
N LEU A 16 -5.97 -8.02 2.64
CA LEU A 16 -4.76 -8.26 3.42
C LEU A 16 -4.96 -9.54 4.27
N PRO A 17 -4.21 -10.63 4.03
CA PRO A 17 -4.33 -11.83 4.85
C PRO A 17 -3.90 -11.51 6.29
N ALA A 18 -4.70 -11.97 7.26
CA ALA A 18 -4.46 -11.73 8.68
C ALA A 18 -3.22 -12.47 9.19
N LEU A 19 -2.05 -11.86 9.02
CA LEU A 19 -0.76 -12.38 9.47
C LEU A 19 -0.62 -12.22 10.98
N LYS A 20 -0.57 -13.36 11.69
CA LYS A 20 -0.26 -13.40 13.13
C LYS A 20 1.18 -12.96 13.35
N SER A 21 1.35 -11.85 14.07
CA SER A 21 2.65 -11.29 14.41
C SER A 21 3.38 -12.17 15.43
N HIS A 22 4.46 -12.83 14.96
CA HIS A 22 5.44 -13.48 15.82
C HIS A 22 6.83 -12.87 15.60
N ASN A 23 7.12 -11.74 16.25
CA ASN A 23 8.44 -11.55 16.86
C ASN A 23 8.50 -10.42 17.92
N SER A 24 9.55 -10.47 18.72
CA SER A 24 9.62 -9.86 20.05
C SER A 24 10.25 -8.45 20.08
N GLN A 25 9.44 -7.40 20.12
CA GLN A 25 9.61 -6.13 20.87
C GLN A 25 8.39 -5.23 20.52
N PRO A 26 7.46 -4.93 21.45
CA PRO A 26 6.19 -4.30 21.09
C PRO A 26 6.29 -2.77 21.03
N MET A 27 6.80 -2.23 19.91
CA MET A 27 6.20 -1.00 19.36
C MET A 27 4.88 -1.43 18.73
N ASN A 28 3.77 -1.24 19.44
CA ASN A 28 2.46 -1.66 18.98
C ASN A 28 1.95 -0.69 17.90
N HIS A 29 2.19 -1.01 16.62
CA HIS A 29 1.79 -0.20 15.46
C HIS A 29 0.29 0.11 15.46
N ASN A 30 -0.11 1.29 15.94
CA ASN A 30 -1.49 1.71 15.98
C ASN A 30 -1.82 2.56 14.74
N PRO A 31 -2.86 2.25 13.94
CA PRO A 31 -3.34 3.15 12.88
C PRO A 31 -3.65 4.58 13.36
N ASP A 32 -3.98 4.79 14.66
CA ASP A 32 -4.20 6.16 15.17
C ASP A 32 -2.93 7.01 15.18
N ASP A 33 -1.74 6.40 15.29
CA ASP A 33 -0.47 7.10 15.14
C ASP A 33 -0.37 7.69 13.72
N LEU A 34 -0.75 6.90 12.71
CA LEU A 34 -0.74 7.33 11.31
C LEU A 34 -1.77 8.44 11.04
N ILE A 35 -2.95 8.36 11.67
CA ILE A 35 -3.98 9.42 11.59
C ILE A 35 -3.43 10.73 12.17
N MET A 36 -2.85 10.69 13.37
CA MET A 36 -2.25 11.86 14.01
C MET A 36 -1.14 12.46 13.13
N LEU A 37 -0.12 11.66 12.78
CA LEU A 37 1.06 12.12 12.04
C LEU A 37 0.71 12.62 10.63
N PHE A 38 -0.24 11.99 9.94
CA PHE A 38 -0.69 12.45 8.63
C PHE A 38 -1.46 13.77 8.74
N ASN A 39 -2.38 13.87 9.70
CA ASN A 39 -3.22 15.06 9.87
C ASN A 39 -2.38 16.27 10.31
N ASP A 40 -1.46 16.11 11.25
CA ASP A 40 -0.58 17.19 11.70
C ASP A 40 0.29 17.73 10.55
N LEU A 41 0.67 16.88 9.61
CA LEU A 41 1.55 17.23 8.49
C LEU A 41 0.80 17.81 7.27
N PHE A 42 -0.40 17.31 6.96
CA PHE A 42 -1.08 17.56 5.69
C PHE A 42 -2.46 18.24 5.78
N ARG A 43 -3.07 18.33 6.98
CA ARG A 43 -4.41 18.92 7.17
C ARG A 43 -4.48 20.37 6.69
N GLU A 44 -3.56 21.22 7.15
CA GLU A 44 -3.58 22.64 6.79
C GLU A 44 -2.96 22.89 5.40
N SER A 45 -1.86 22.19 5.07
CA SER A 45 -1.08 22.42 3.85
C SER A 45 -1.70 21.84 2.57
N PHE A 46 -2.44 20.72 2.67
CA PHE A 46 -3.10 20.06 1.54
C PHE A 46 -4.62 19.93 1.69
N ARG A 47 -5.21 20.47 2.76
CA ARG A 47 -6.65 20.31 3.10
C ARG A 47 -7.09 18.84 3.05
N THR A 48 -6.21 17.92 3.46
CA THR A 48 -6.46 16.47 3.44
C THR A 48 -6.30 15.87 4.82
N ILE A 49 -7.20 14.98 5.22
CA ILE A 49 -7.11 14.19 6.46
C ILE A 49 -7.11 12.68 6.16
N LEU A 50 -6.49 11.90 7.04
CA LEU A 50 -6.59 10.44 7.06
C LEU A 50 -7.75 10.04 7.97
N VAL A 51 -8.59 9.11 7.50
CA VAL A 51 -9.82 8.68 8.18
C VAL A 51 -9.89 7.15 8.24
N ARG A 52 -10.20 6.62 9.42
CA ARG A 52 -10.44 5.17 9.61
C ARG A 52 -11.80 4.80 9.01
N GLY A 53 -11.78 4.11 7.88
CA GLY A 53 -12.96 3.51 7.25
C GLY A 53 -13.36 2.18 7.88
N SER A 54 -14.55 1.70 7.52
CA SER A 54 -15.11 0.42 7.98
C SER A 54 -14.87 -0.72 7.01
N THR A 55 -15.20 -0.53 5.73
CA THR A 55 -15.27 -1.58 4.71
C THR A 55 -14.23 -1.42 3.61
N GLU A 56 -14.30 -0.34 2.83
CA GLU A 56 -13.53 -0.15 1.60
C GLU A 56 -12.61 1.06 1.74
N PRO A 57 -11.39 1.01 1.19
CA PRO A 57 -10.55 2.20 1.10
C PRO A 57 -11.10 3.12 0.01
N GLU A 58 -11.04 4.44 0.20
CA GLU A 58 -11.40 5.41 -0.83
C GLU A 58 -10.73 6.77 -0.64
N TYR A 59 -10.62 7.52 -1.72
CA TYR A 59 -10.27 8.94 -1.68
C TYR A 59 -11.48 9.81 -2.01
N LEU A 60 -11.90 10.59 -1.03
CA LEU A 60 -12.96 11.60 -1.16
C LEU A 60 -12.32 12.97 -1.37
N PRO A 61 -12.47 13.63 -2.55
CA PRO A 61 -12.14 15.05 -2.66
C PRO A 61 -13.05 15.89 -1.74
N PHE A 62 -12.60 17.08 -1.35
CA PHE A 62 -13.45 17.98 -0.57
C PHE A 62 -14.71 18.35 -1.38
N SER A 63 -15.88 18.19 -0.77
CA SER A 63 -17.18 18.51 -1.39
C SER A 63 -17.63 19.95 -1.14
N GLU A 64 -17.12 20.59 -0.09
CA GLU A 64 -17.52 21.91 0.39
C GLU A 64 -16.31 22.85 0.53
N PRO A 65 -16.48 24.18 0.43
CA PRO A 65 -15.36 25.14 0.48
C PRO A 65 -14.49 25.03 1.74
N ASP A 66 -15.11 24.80 2.90
CA ASP A 66 -14.44 24.65 4.18
C ASP A 66 -14.14 23.17 4.55
N GLY A 67 -14.49 22.23 3.66
CA GLY A 67 -14.26 20.80 3.84
C GLY A 67 -12.80 20.37 3.67
N PHE A 68 -12.50 19.16 4.16
CA PHE A 68 -11.23 18.46 3.93
C PHE A 68 -11.48 17.31 2.95
N ALA A 69 -10.52 17.05 2.07
CA ALA A 69 -10.43 15.78 1.36
C ALA A 69 -10.07 14.67 2.37
N GLN A 70 -10.51 13.44 2.11
CA GLN A 70 -10.31 12.31 3.01
C GLN A 70 -9.60 11.18 2.29
N VAL A 71 -8.52 10.70 2.89
CA VAL A 71 -7.90 9.42 2.57
C VAL A 71 -8.50 8.42 3.55
N VAL A 72 -9.38 7.54 3.08
CA VAL A 72 -10.11 6.57 3.90
C VAL A 72 -9.44 5.21 3.75
N PHE A 73 -9.00 4.60 4.85
CA PHE A 73 -8.36 3.28 4.85
C PHE A 73 -9.23 2.21 5.52
N ALA A 74 -9.12 0.96 5.07
CA ALA A 74 -10.04 -0.10 5.46
C ALA A 74 -9.70 -0.74 6.81
N HIS A 75 -10.75 -1.23 7.49
CA HIS A 75 -10.72 -2.12 8.65
C HIS A 75 -9.89 -1.69 9.87
N GLY A 76 -9.36 -0.47 9.90
CA GLY A 76 -8.45 -0.03 10.95
C GLY A 76 -7.09 -0.74 10.91
N PHE A 77 -6.62 -1.22 9.76
CA PHE A 77 -5.32 -1.89 9.66
C PHE A 77 -4.19 -0.89 9.36
N PHE A 78 -3.08 -1.02 10.10
CA PHE A 78 -1.90 -0.16 9.95
C PHE A 78 -1.30 -0.22 8.52
N ALA A 79 -1.20 -1.41 7.94
CA ALA A 79 -0.74 -1.58 6.56
C ALA A 79 -1.69 -0.92 5.54
N SER A 80 -3.02 -1.06 5.70
CA SER A 80 -3.98 -0.37 4.83
C SER A 80 -3.84 1.15 4.93
N ALA A 81 -3.63 1.71 6.12
CA ALA A 81 -3.34 3.14 6.26
C ALA A 81 -2.06 3.56 5.53
N LEU A 82 -0.96 2.81 5.64
CA LEU A 82 0.28 3.11 4.90
C LEU A 82 0.08 3.03 3.38
N HIS A 83 -0.67 2.04 2.91
CA HIS A 83 -1.00 1.83 1.50
C HIS A 83 -1.78 3.03 0.91
N GLU A 84 -2.86 3.45 1.57
CA GLU A 84 -3.66 4.59 1.11
C GLU A 84 -2.90 5.92 1.13
N ILE A 85 -2.01 6.11 2.12
CA ILE A 85 -1.11 7.29 2.15
C ILE A 85 -0.13 7.23 0.97
N ALA A 86 0.40 6.05 0.63
CA ALA A 86 1.29 5.88 -0.52
C ALA A 86 0.58 6.20 -1.86
N HIS A 87 -0.64 5.72 -2.05
CA HIS A 87 -1.50 6.12 -3.19
C HIS A 87 -1.73 7.62 -3.23
N TRP A 88 -2.10 8.23 -2.10
CA TRP A 88 -2.30 9.67 -2.00
C TRP A 88 -1.04 10.46 -2.38
N CYS A 89 0.14 10.02 -1.91
CA CYS A 89 1.44 10.63 -2.20
C CYS A 89 1.82 10.58 -3.69
N ILE A 90 1.42 9.52 -4.42
CA ILE A 90 1.59 9.41 -5.88
C ILE A 90 0.56 10.25 -6.66
N ALA A 91 -0.68 10.34 -6.19
CA ALA A 91 -1.75 11.03 -6.89
C ALA A 91 -1.48 12.55 -7.04
N GLY A 92 -1.23 13.00 -8.27
CA GLY A 92 -1.00 14.41 -8.61
C GLY A 92 -2.24 15.31 -8.37
N GLU A 93 -2.03 16.63 -8.34
CA GLU A 93 -3.05 17.61 -7.92
C GLU A 93 -4.39 17.48 -8.67
N GLN A 94 -4.36 17.32 -10.00
CA GLN A 94 -5.60 17.17 -10.79
C GLN A 94 -6.33 15.85 -10.48
N ARG A 95 -5.60 14.77 -10.18
CA ARG A 95 -6.21 13.49 -9.78
C ARG A 95 -6.88 13.61 -8.41
N ARG A 96 -6.27 14.36 -7.47
CA ARG A 96 -6.85 14.66 -6.14
C ARG A 96 -8.13 15.53 -6.16
N LYS A 97 -8.63 15.92 -7.33
CA LYS A 97 -9.96 16.55 -7.51
C LYS A 97 -11.05 15.54 -7.89
N LEU A 98 -10.68 14.28 -8.09
CA LEU A 98 -11.56 13.19 -8.48
C LEU A 98 -11.70 12.19 -7.33
N HIS A 99 -12.88 11.59 -7.19
CA HIS A 99 -13.08 10.41 -6.36
C HIS A 99 -12.11 9.29 -6.80
N ASP A 100 -11.50 8.60 -5.85
CA ASP A 100 -10.48 7.56 -6.06
C ASP A 100 -9.38 7.94 -7.07
N TYR A 101 -8.98 9.22 -7.07
CA TYR A 101 -7.98 9.78 -7.98
C TYR A 101 -8.32 9.62 -9.48
N GLY A 102 -9.57 9.29 -9.81
CA GLY A 102 -10.00 8.90 -11.16
C GLY A 102 -9.36 7.60 -11.65
N TYR A 103 -9.01 6.66 -10.76
CA TYR A 103 -8.73 5.29 -11.15
C TYR A 103 -10.04 4.56 -11.46
N TRP A 104 -10.01 3.65 -12.44
CA TRP A 104 -11.13 2.74 -12.67
C TRP A 104 -11.23 1.70 -11.56
N TYR A 105 -12.43 1.20 -11.30
CA TYR A 105 -12.60 -0.01 -10.50
C TYR A 105 -12.37 -1.24 -11.38
N CYS A 106 -11.50 -2.14 -10.93
CA CYS A 106 -11.31 -3.45 -11.55
C CYS A 106 -11.44 -4.50 -10.43
N PRO A 107 -12.58 -5.22 -10.34
CA PRO A 107 -12.83 -6.20 -9.30
C PRO A 107 -11.83 -7.36 -9.37
N ASP A 108 -11.75 -8.13 -8.29
CA ASP A 108 -11.11 -9.44 -8.25
C ASP A 108 -11.64 -10.38 -9.35
N GLY A 109 -10.81 -11.31 -9.82
CA GLY A 109 -11.08 -12.11 -11.03
C GLY A 109 -10.56 -11.45 -12.31
N ARG A 110 -9.45 -10.70 -12.22
CA ARG A 110 -8.85 -9.96 -13.34
C ARG A 110 -8.21 -10.89 -14.36
N SER A 111 -8.37 -10.60 -15.65
CA SER A 111 -7.61 -11.27 -16.73
C SER A 111 -6.10 -10.99 -16.60
N PRO A 112 -5.21 -11.80 -17.20
CA PRO A 112 -3.77 -11.56 -17.17
C PRO A 112 -3.36 -10.15 -17.65
N GLU A 113 -4.05 -9.61 -18.66
CA GLU A 113 -3.81 -8.27 -19.19
C GLU A 113 -4.29 -7.17 -18.23
N GLN A 114 -5.43 -7.38 -17.57
CA GLN A 114 -5.96 -6.47 -16.55
C GLN A 114 -5.08 -6.47 -15.30
N GLN A 115 -4.63 -7.66 -14.88
CA GLN A 115 -3.68 -7.86 -13.79
C GLN A 115 -2.34 -7.18 -14.09
N GLN A 116 -1.80 -7.34 -15.30
CA GLN A 116 -0.57 -6.65 -15.71
C GLN A 116 -0.75 -5.13 -15.69
N ALA A 117 -1.88 -4.59 -16.15
CA ALA A 117 -2.17 -3.17 -16.09
C ALA A 117 -2.29 -2.63 -14.65
N PHE A 118 -2.86 -3.44 -13.73
CA PHE A 118 -2.93 -3.16 -12.30
C PHE A 118 -1.53 -3.15 -11.66
N GLU A 119 -0.73 -4.20 -11.88
CA GLU A 119 0.65 -4.30 -11.37
C GLU A 119 1.50 -3.09 -11.79
N GLN A 120 1.34 -2.58 -13.02
CA GLN A 120 2.08 -1.39 -13.47
C GLN A 120 1.72 -0.11 -12.70
N VAL A 121 0.48 0.05 -12.23
CA VAL A 121 0.11 1.22 -11.39
C VAL A 121 0.50 1.03 -9.92
N GLU A 122 0.59 -0.22 -9.46
CA GLU A 122 0.94 -0.60 -8.07
C GLU A 122 2.43 -0.51 -7.73
N ILE A 123 3.34 -0.61 -8.70
CA ILE A 123 4.80 -0.57 -8.47
C ILE A 123 5.22 0.61 -7.59
N LYS A 124 4.64 1.81 -7.80
CA LYS A 124 5.02 3.02 -7.08
C LYS A 124 4.36 3.16 -5.70
N PRO A 125 3.03 2.96 -5.53
CA PRO A 125 2.40 2.87 -4.23
C PRO A 125 3.09 1.85 -3.31
N GLN A 126 3.23 0.59 -3.74
CA GLN A 126 3.82 -0.46 -2.91
C GLN A 126 5.30 -0.22 -2.61
N ALA A 127 6.05 0.40 -3.54
CA ALA A 127 7.42 0.80 -3.26
C ALA A 127 7.53 1.88 -2.18
N ILE A 128 6.56 2.79 -2.08
CA ILE A 128 6.49 3.82 -1.04
C ILE A 128 5.96 3.23 0.28
N GLU A 129 4.94 2.37 0.24
CA GLU A 129 4.40 1.66 1.40
C GLU A 129 5.49 0.83 2.10
N TRP A 130 6.37 0.17 1.34
CA TRP A 130 7.53 -0.51 1.90
C TRP A 130 8.46 0.45 2.63
N LEU A 131 8.80 1.60 2.04
CA LEU A 131 9.68 2.58 2.69
C LEU A 131 9.02 3.19 3.94
N PHE A 132 7.71 3.45 3.94
CA PHE A 132 6.98 3.81 5.16
C PHE A 132 6.99 2.71 6.21
N SER A 133 6.88 1.44 5.80
CA SER A 133 6.96 0.30 6.72
C SER A 133 8.33 0.21 7.38
N LEU A 134 9.42 0.42 6.63
CA LEU A 134 10.77 0.51 7.20
C LEU A 134 10.91 1.68 8.19
N ALA A 135 10.37 2.85 7.83
CA ALA A 135 10.35 4.03 8.70
C ALA A 135 9.54 3.78 10.00
N ALA A 136 8.43 3.06 9.93
CA ALA A 136 7.64 2.65 11.09
C ALA A 136 8.25 1.45 11.86
N GLY A 137 9.15 0.69 11.24
CA GLY A 137 9.60 -0.62 11.74
C GLY A 137 8.52 -1.70 11.69
N SER A 138 7.53 -1.59 10.79
CA SER A 138 6.52 -2.61 10.51
C SER A 138 6.96 -3.54 9.37
N CYS A 139 6.40 -4.76 9.31
CA CYS A 139 6.73 -5.73 8.27
C CYS A 139 5.92 -5.49 6.99
N PHE A 140 6.60 -5.16 5.88
CA PHE A 140 5.96 -4.99 4.58
C PHE A 140 5.73 -6.32 3.85
N HIS A 141 4.61 -6.41 3.12
CA HIS A 141 4.24 -7.54 2.27
C HIS A 141 3.74 -7.01 0.93
N ILE A 142 4.23 -7.59 -0.17
CA ILE A 142 3.77 -7.25 -1.52
C ILE A 142 2.38 -7.85 -1.72
N SER A 143 1.43 -7.04 -2.19
CA SER A 143 0.06 -7.46 -2.48
C SER A 143 -0.16 -7.55 -3.99
N VAL A 144 -0.67 -8.68 -4.47
CA VAL A 144 -1.03 -8.89 -5.89
C VAL A 144 -2.53 -8.68 -6.14
N ASP A 145 -3.31 -8.62 -5.05
CA ASP A 145 -4.73 -8.23 -4.97
C ASP A 145 -5.67 -8.86 -6.00
N ASN A 146 -5.55 -10.17 -6.24
CA ASN A 146 -6.36 -10.93 -7.21
C ASN A 146 -6.59 -12.36 -6.68
N LEU A 147 -7.44 -12.53 -5.65
CA LEU A 147 -7.65 -13.81 -4.96
C LEU A 147 -8.61 -14.77 -5.69
N ALA A 148 -9.50 -14.24 -6.52
CA ALA A 148 -10.47 -14.97 -7.34
C ALA A 148 -10.04 -15.11 -8.81
N GLY A 149 -8.98 -14.42 -9.23
CA GLY A 149 -8.30 -14.62 -10.51
C GLY A 149 -7.09 -15.55 -10.41
N ASP A 150 -6.27 -15.60 -11.48
CA ASP A 150 -5.06 -16.43 -11.56
C ASP A 150 -3.88 -15.91 -10.69
N GLY A 151 -4.12 -14.98 -9.76
CA GLY A 151 -3.09 -14.30 -8.99
C GLY A 151 -2.36 -13.21 -9.78
N ALA A 152 -1.04 -13.15 -9.67
CA ALA A 152 -0.19 -12.20 -10.39
C ALA A 152 0.11 -12.64 -11.83
N ALA A 153 0.30 -11.68 -12.73
CA ALA A 153 0.63 -11.97 -14.14
C ALA A 153 2.07 -12.51 -14.29
N ASP A 154 3.03 -11.90 -13.57
CA ASP A 154 4.34 -12.50 -13.26
C ASP A 154 4.76 -12.01 -11.87
N GLU A 155 4.48 -12.81 -10.84
CA GLU A 155 4.77 -12.47 -9.45
C GLU A 155 6.25 -12.13 -9.23
N ARG A 156 7.16 -12.85 -9.91
CA ARG A 156 8.61 -12.62 -9.77
C ARG A 156 9.02 -11.31 -10.43
N ALA A 157 8.42 -10.92 -11.56
CA ALA A 157 8.66 -9.63 -12.18
C ALA A 157 8.09 -8.49 -11.34
N PHE A 158 6.84 -8.60 -10.87
CA PHE A 158 6.22 -7.58 -10.04
C PHE A 158 7.02 -7.33 -8.75
N ARG A 159 7.44 -8.38 -8.05
CA ARG A 159 8.32 -8.29 -6.86
C ARG A 159 9.66 -7.59 -7.15
N ARG A 160 10.29 -7.89 -8.30
CA ARG A 160 11.51 -7.21 -8.74
C ARG A 160 11.26 -5.72 -9.01
N HIS A 161 10.20 -5.38 -9.75
CA HIS A 161 9.88 -3.98 -10.08
C HIS A 161 9.59 -3.12 -8.85
N VAL A 162 8.83 -3.65 -7.87
CA VAL A 162 8.62 -2.98 -6.58
C VAL A 162 9.95 -2.76 -5.86
N CYS A 163 10.80 -3.79 -5.75
CA CYS A 163 12.12 -3.67 -5.13
C CYS A 163 13.03 -2.66 -5.84
N ASP A 164 13.10 -2.67 -7.16
CA ASP A 164 13.93 -1.75 -7.92
C ASP A 164 13.42 -0.30 -7.80
N GLN A 165 12.10 -0.10 -7.71
CA GLN A 165 11.49 1.21 -7.48
C GLN A 165 11.74 1.71 -6.04
N SER A 166 11.69 0.86 -5.02
CA SER A 166 12.08 1.22 -3.64
C SER A 166 13.58 1.53 -3.54
N ALA A 167 14.43 0.74 -4.20
CA ALA A 167 15.87 1.00 -4.28
C ALA A 167 16.18 2.33 -4.96
N HIS A 168 15.44 2.67 -6.02
CA HIS A 168 15.55 3.96 -6.69
C HIS A 168 15.14 5.12 -5.77
N PHE A 169 14.00 5.03 -5.07
CA PHE A 169 13.58 6.07 -4.13
C PHE A 169 14.56 6.27 -2.96
N LEU A 170 15.18 5.20 -2.45
CA LEU A 170 16.26 5.30 -1.46
C LEU A 170 17.52 6.01 -1.99
N ALA A 171 17.79 5.92 -3.30
CA ALA A 171 18.96 6.52 -3.93
C ALA A 171 18.74 7.97 -4.39
N VAL A 172 17.55 8.35 -4.83
CA VAL A 172 17.25 9.68 -5.41
C VAL A 172 16.33 10.55 -4.55
N GLY A 173 15.72 9.99 -3.51
CA GLY A 173 14.68 10.62 -2.69
C GLY A 173 13.26 10.23 -3.09
N LEU A 174 12.34 10.33 -2.13
CA LEU A 174 10.90 10.12 -2.35
C LEU A 174 10.24 11.34 -3.01
N PRO A 175 9.06 11.19 -3.66
CA PRO A 175 8.21 12.32 -4.03
C PRO A 175 7.94 13.21 -2.80
N PRO A 176 7.86 14.55 -2.92
CA PRO A 176 7.98 15.46 -1.77
C PRO A 176 7.07 15.14 -0.57
N ARG A 177 5.79 14.81 -0.80
CA ARG A 177 4.85 14.42 0.26
C ARG A 177 5.22 13.09 0.92
N ALA A 178 5.68 12.11 0.15
CA ALA A 178 6.16 10.86 0.71
C ALA A 178 7.45 11.06 1.49
N GLN A 179 8.37 11.92 1.04
CA GLN A 179 9.58 12.24 1.81
C GLN A 179 9.21 12.84 3.17
N GLN A 180 8.33 13.85 3.19
CA GLN A 180 7.86 14.48 4.43
C GLN A 180 7.23 13.46 5.40
N PHE A 181 6.40 12.53 4.91
CA PHE A 181 5.79 11.53 5.78
C PHE A 181 6.79 10.46 6.24
N PHE A 182 7.70 10.03 5.37
CA PHE A 182 8.79 9.11 5.72
C PHE A 182 9.70 9.68 6.81
N ASP A 183 10.06 10.97 6.73
CA ASP A 183 10.90 11.64 7.72
C ASP A 183 10.18 11.73 9.08
N VAL A 184 8.87 12.05 9.08
CA VAL A 184 8.03 12.10 10.29
C VAL A 184 7.89 10.71 10.93
N LEU A 185 7.61 9.66 10.14
CA LEU A 185 7.58 8.28 10.62
C LEU A 185 8.94 7.87 11.22
N THR A 186 10.03 8.17 10.53
CA THR A 186 11.40 7.82 10.94
C THR A 186 11.76 8.43 12.30
N SER A 187 11.36 9.69 12.49
CA SER A 187 11.52 10.42 13.75
C SER A 187 10.65 9.83 14.86
N PHE A 188 9.33 9.66 14.62
CA PHE A 188 8.38 9.18 15.62
C PHE A 188 8.68 7.75 16.11
N TYR A 189 9.00 6.83 15.19
CA TYR A 189 9.31 5.44 15.53
C TYR A 189 10.78 5.20 15.89
N GLY A 190 11.63 6.24 15.87
CA GLY A 190 13.06 6.16 16.21
C GLY A 190 13.81 5.11 15.38
N SER A 191 13.59 5.10 14.06
CA SER A 191 14.04 4.01 13.17
C SER A 191 15.27 4.31 12.32
N ALA A 192 15.76 5.56 12.33
CA ALA A 192 16.84 6.03 11.45
C ALA A 192 18.03 5.06 11.35
N ASP A 193 18.56 4.59 12.49
CA ASP A 193 19.73 3.71 12.55
C ASP A 193 19.48 2.29 12.03
N ARG A 194 18.21 1.82 12.02
CA ARG A 194 17.83 0.46 11.62
C ARG A 194 17.29 0.33 10.18
N ILE A 195 16.93 1.43 9.52
CA ILE A 195 16.34 1.41 8.16
C ILE A 195 17.24 0.68 7.15
N ARG A 196 18.56 0.88 7.21
CA ARG A 196 19.51 0.24 6.29
C ARG A 196 19.50 -1.28 6.41
N ASP A 197 19.58 -1.80 7.63
CA ASP A 197 19.66 -3.24 7.87
C ASP A 197 18.30 -3.91 7.65
N ALA A 198 17.21 -3.24 8.04
CA ALA A 198 15.84 -3.65 7.74
C ALA A 198 15.58 -3.72 6.22
N TRP A 199 16.08 -2.76 5.43
CA TRP A 199 16.01 -2.81 3.97
C TRP A 199 16.68 -4.05 3.38
N TYR A 200 17.92 -4.36 3.79
CA TYR A 200 18.62 -5.56 3.29
C TYR A 200 17.93 -6.86 3.71
N HIS A 201 17.45 -6.94 4.94
CA HIS A 201 16.69 -8.08 5.45
C HIS A 201 15.38 -8.29 4.66
N ASP A 202 14.56 -7.24 4.53
CA ASP A 202 13.27 -7.32 3.85
C ASP A 202 13.43 -7.56 2.35
N ARG A 203 14.46 -6.99 1.72
CA ARG A 203 14.80 -7.27 0.31
C ARG A 203 15.18 -8.73 0.11
N ALA A 204 15.95 -9.31 1.04
CA ALA A 204 16.28 -10.73 1.00
C ALA A 204 15.07 -11.63 1.29
N ARG A 205 14.08 -11.19 2.09
CA ARG A 205 12.80 -11.89 2.29
C ARG A 205 11.95 -11.86 1.02
N LEU A 206 11.73 -10.67 0.45
CA LEU A 206 10.73 -10.45 -0.60
C LEU A 206 11.17 -10.89 -2.01
N LEU A 207 12.48 -10.98 -2.27
CA LEU A 207 13.05 -11.49 -3.52
C LEU A 207 13.43 -12.97 -3.50
N ARG A 208 13.34 -13.66 -2.34
CA ARG A 208 13.39 -15.12 -2.34
C ARG A 208 12.14 -15.63 -3.02
N ALA A 209 12.32 -16.32 -4.14
CA ALA A 209 11.36 -17.33 -4.53
C ALA A 209 11.34 -18.40 -3.44
N GLU A 210 10.16 -18.77 -2.94
CA GLU A 210 9.99 -20.08 -2.33
C GLU A 210 10.55 -21.13 -3.31
N PRO A 211 11.36 -22.11 -2.85
CA PRO A 211 11.78 -23.20 -3.70
C PRO A 211 10.55 -23.90 -4.29
N GLU A 212 10.58 -24.17 -5.58
CA GLU A 212 9.58 -25.03 -6.20
C GLU A 212 9.53 -26.37 -5.46
N HIS A 213 8.30 -26.86 -5.31
CA HIS A 213 7.91 -28.14 -4.74
C HIS A 213 9.00 -29.22 -4.85
N ASP A 214 9.59 -29.62 -3.71
CA ASP A 214 10.66 -30.62 -3.66
C ASP A 214 10.21 -31.96 -4.27
N PRO A 215 10.75 -32.36 -5.45
CA PRO A 215 10.37 -33.61 -6.10
C PRO A 215 10.94 -34.85 -5.39
N SER A 216 11.80 -34.67 -4.37
CA SER A 216 12.38 -35.76 -3.57
C SER A 216 11.33 -36.54 -2.76
N ARG A 217 10.08 -36.08 -2.70
CA ARG A 217 8.95 -36.83 -2.11
C ARG A 217 8.37 -37.95 -2.98
N ILE A 218 8.97 -38.26 -4.13
CA ILE A 218 8.72 -39.53 -4.84
C ILE A 218 9.95 -40.45 -4.77
N THR A 219 10.23 -40.97 -3.57
CA THR A 219 10.70 -42.36 -3.40
C THR A 219 10.55 -42.80 -1.94
N GLU A 220 9.45 -43.48 -1.64
CA GLU A 220 9.54 -44.67 -0.79
C GLU A 220 8.53 -45.70 -1.29
N THR A 221 9.06 -46.76 -1.88
CA THR A 221 8.30 -47.89 -2.42
C THR A 221 8.02 -48.88 -1.30
N LEU A 222 6.75 -49.29 -1.13
CA LEU A 222 6.32 -50.68 -0.91
C LEU A 222 4.81 -50.81 -1.09
#